data_AF-A0A5C2RNN0-F1
#
_entry.id   AF-A0A5C2RNN0-F1
#
_cell.length_a   1.000
_cell.length_b   1.000
_cell.length_c   1.000
_cell.angle_alpha   90.00
_cell.angle_beta   90.00
_cell.angle_gamma   90.00
#
_symmetry.space_group_name_H-M   'P 1'
#
loop_
_entity.id
_entity.type
_entity.pdbx_description
1 polymer ?
#
loop_
_entity_poly.entity_id
_entity_poly.type
_entity_poly.pdbx_seq_one_letter_code
_entity_poly.pdbx_strand_id
1 'polypeptide(L)'
;MFRLPTHLESLVPPPRDQVPQSPPWRGSIFLPASSPHPAARPREIRVTAAEIENDNSQQEIWPKRFQLHVIHRRGVLREVHAWLAQVQRGGQLARCMLMPDRLPEQAASRENQMLFESFAHQLLEEDIVAMAPWSISEPSPAGGILLYPTSTTRALLVGVVFLNCGFPDFL
;
A
#
# COMPACT_ATOMS: atom_id res chain seq x y z
N MET A 1 43.64 17.08 -24.93
CA MET A 1 43.27 15.65 -25.07
C MET A 1 42.37 15.31 -23.89
N PHE A 2 41.05 15.34 -24.09
CA PHE A 2 40.05 15.02 -23.07
C PHE A 2 39.74 13.52 -23.15
N ARG A 3 39.93 12.78 -22.04
CA ARG A 3 39.53 11.36 -21.95
C ARG A 3 38.14 11.29 -21.34
N LEU A 4 37.15 10.90 -22.15
CA LEU A 4 35.81 10.56 -21.70
C LEU A 4 35.87 9.20 -20.97
N PRO A 5 35.34 9.05 -19.75
CA PRO A 5 35.18 7.72 -19.15
C PRO A 5 33.99 7.00 -19.82
N THR A 6 34.28 6.07 -20.73
CA THR A 6 33.30 5.12 -21.29
C THR A 6 33.18 3.90 -20.38
N HIS A 7 32.46 4.01 -19.27
CA HIS A 7 32.02 2.85 -18.48
C HIS A 7 30.67 3.13 -17.81
N LEU A 8 29.60 3.17 -18.62
CA LEU A 8 28.21 3.10 -18.16
C LEU A 8 27.50 1.85 -18.70
N GLU A 9 28.24 0.81 -19.03
CA GLU A 9 27.72 -0.46 -19.54
C GLU A 9 27.95 -1.60 -18.53
N SER A 10 27.55 -1.45 -17.26
CA SER A 10 27.48 -2.61 -16.35
C SER A 10 26.66 -2.31 -15.10
N LEU A 11 25.39 -1.94 -15.26
CA LEU A 11 24.42 -1.92 -14.17
C LEU A 11 23.49 -3.14 -14.19
N VAL A 12 23.72 -4.09 -15.11
CA VAL A 12 23.01 -5.38 -15.13
C VAL A 12 24.01 -6.45 -14.69
N PRO A 13 23.84 -7.04 -13.50
CA PRO A 13 24.70 -8.14 -13.08
C PRO A 13 24.59 -9.29 -14.09
N PRO A 14 25.69 -10.02 -14.35
CA PRO A 14 25.70 -11.13 -15.28
C PRO A 14 24.57 -12.12 -14.95
N PRO A 15 23.94 -12.78 -15.94
CA PRO A 15 22.75 -13.63 -15.75
C PRO A 15 22.88 -14.74 -14.70
N ARG A 16 24.12 -15.12 -14.35
CA ARG A 16 24.43 -16.14 -13.33
C ARG A 16 24.24 -15.65 -11.90
N ASP A 17 24.26 -14.33 -11.69
CA ASP A 17 24.09 -13.67 -10.39
C ASP A 17 22.70 -13.02 -10.27
N GLN A 18 21.82 -13.22 -11.26
CA GLN A 18 20.42 -12.78 -11.19
C GLN A 18 19.67 -13.73 -10.26
N VAL A 19 19.60 -13.37 -8.98
CA VAL A 19 18.70 -14.00 -8.02
C VAL A 19 17.27 -13.75 -8.51
N PRO A 20 16.41 -14.79 -8.62
CA PRO A 20 15.00 -14.60 -8.94
C PRO A 20 14.39 -13.64 -7.93
N GLN A 21 13.97 -12.45 -8.38
CA GLN A 21 13.22 -11.57 -7.51
C GLN A 21 11.88 -12.25 -7.20
N SER A 22 11.56 -12.37 -5.91
CA SER A 22 10.26 -12.85 -5.49
C SER A 22 9.17 -12.02 -6.16
N PRO A 23 8.11 -12.66 -6.72
CA PRO A 23 7.05 -11.91 -7.36
C PRO A 23 6.42 -10.95 -6.33
N PRO A 24 6.09 -9.71 -6.72
CA PRO A 24 5.48 -8.77 -5.81
C PRO A 24 4.15 -9.32 -5.29
N TRP A 25 3.83 -9.04 -4.03
CA TRP A 25 2.52 -9.34 -3.50
C TRP A 25 1.44 -8.67 -4.35
N ARG A 26 0.40 -9.45 -4.68
CA ARG A 26 -0.79 -9.02 -5.40
C ARG A 26 -2.03 -9.42 -4.62
N GLY A 27 -3.01 -8.52 -4.59
CA GLY A 27 -4.29 -8.74 -3.94
C GLY A 27 -5.29 -7.65 -4.27
N SER A 28 -6.36 -7.59 -3.48
CA SER A 28 -7.46 -6.64 -3.68
C SER A 28 -7.75 -5.88 -2.39
N ILE A 29 -8.00 -4.58 -2.53
CA ILE A 29 -8.59 -3.76 -1.48
C ILE A 29 -10.09 -3.56 -1.79
N PHE A 30 -10.94 -3.68 -0.78
CA PHE A 30 -12.38 -3.49 -0.87
C PHE A 30 -12.73 -2.20 -0.13
N LEU A 31 -13.23 -1.23 -0.88
CA LEU A 31 -13.73 0.02 -0.33
C LEU A 31 -15.14 -0.16 0.22
N PRO A 32 -15.47 0.46 1.37
CA PRO A 32 -16.82 0.46 1.88
C PRO A 32 -17.75 1.15 0.87
N ALA A 33 -19.00 0.74 0.83
CA ALA A 33 -19.99 1.35 -0.04
C ALA A 33 -20.15 2.84 0.31
N SER A 34 -20.04 3.72 -0.68
CA SER A 34 -20.17 5.18 -0.49
C SER A 34 -21.60 5.62 -0.16
N SER A 35 -22.57 4.71 -0.14
CA SER A 35 -23.97 4.97 0.15
C SER A 35 -24.51 3.92 1.12
N PRO A 36 -25.35 4.31 2.10
CA PRO A 36 -26.03 3.36 2.99
C PRO A 36 -27.12 2.54 2.27
N HIS A 37 -27.32 2.75 0.97
CA HIS A 37 -28.29 1.98 0.21
C HIS A 37 -27.88 0.50 0.18
N PRO A 38 -28.78 -0.46 0.49
CA PRO A 38 -28.48 -1.89 0.45
C PRO A 38 -28.04 -2.44 -0.92
N ALA A 39 -28.25 -1.68 -2.01
CA ALA A 39 -27.79 -2.04 -3.35
C ALA A 39 -26.39 -1.51 -3.68
N ALA A 40 -25.82 -0.64 -2.83
CA ALA A 40 -24.51 -0.08 -3.03
C ALA A 40 -23.46 -1.17 -2.80
N ARG A 41 -22.74 -1.52 -3.87
CA ARG A 41 -21.73 -2.59 -3.82
C ARG A 41 -20.39 -2.04 -3.34
N PRO A 42 -19.68 -2.78 -2.47
CA PRO A 42 -18.27 -2.51 -2.19
C PRO A 42 -17.50 -2.47 -3.51
N ARG A 43 -16.61 -1.49 -3.67
CA ARG A 43 -15.76 -1.39 -4.85
C ARG A 43 -14.47 -2.14 -4.61
N GLU A 44 -14.12 -3.02 -5.53
CA GLU A 44 -12.87 -3.76 -5.51
C GLU A 44 -11.82 -3.02 -6.32
N ILE A 45 -10.61 -2.87 -5.77
CA ILE A 45 -9.44 -2.35 -6.49
C ILE A 45 -8.34 -3.39 -6.37
N ARG A 46 -7.80 -3.85 -7.49
CA ARG A 46 -6.66 -4.77 -7.53
C ARG A 46 -5.36 -3.99 -7.42
N VAL A 47 -4.49 -4.44 -6.54
CA VAL A 47 -3.27 -3.73 -6.18
C VAL A 47 -2.07 -4.67 -6.15
N THR A 48 -0.91 -4.08 -6.41
CA THR A 48 0.40 -4.73 -6.34
C THR A 48 1.28 -3.96 -5.36
N ALA A 49 1.97 -4.67 -4.47
CA ALA A 49 2.98 -4.08 -3.60
C ALA A 49 4.34 -4.09 -4.32
N ALA A 50 4.87 -2.91 -4.67
CA ALA A 50 6.07 -2.79 -5.51
C ALA A 50 7.36 -2.71 -4.69
N GLU A 51 7.35 -1.98 -3.57
CA GLU A 51 8.51 -1.77 -2.72
C GLU A 51 8.11 -2.18 -1.31
N ILE A 52 8.91 -3.01 -0.64
CA ILE A 52 8.75 -3.29 0.78
C ILE A 52 10.03 -2.95 1.50
N GLU A 53 9.91 -1.97 2.39
CA GLU A 53 10.95 -1.62 3.33
C GLU A 53 10.91 -2.66 4.46
N ASN A 54 12.00 -3.43 4.56
CA ASN A 54 12.21 -4.60 5.41
C ASN A 54 11.71 -5.93 4.80
N ASP A 55 12.60 -6.93 4.87
CA ASP A 55 12.48 -8.33 4.42
C ASP A 55 11.19 -8.74 3.65
N ASN A 56 11.36 -9.05 2.37
CA ASN A 56 10.30 -9.54 1.48
C ASN A 56 9.66 -10.87 1.92
N SER A 57 10.30 -11.63 2.82
CA SER A 57 9.75 -12.90 3.34
C SER A 57 8.38 -12.74 4.00
N GLN A 58 8.08 -11.55 4.52
CA GLN A 58 6.83 -11.28 5.25
C GLN A 58 5.63 -11.05 4.33
N GLN A 59 5.82 -10.99 3.01
CA GLN A 59 4.73 -10.84 2.04
C GLN A 59 3.83 -12.07 1.94
N GLU A 60 4.38 -13.25 2.21
CA GLU A 60 3.68 -14.52 2.04
C GLU A 60 2.49 -14.67 2.99
N ILE A 61 2.56 -14.02 4.16
CA ILE A 61 1.51 -14.05 5.18
C ILE A 61 0.42 -13.00 4.98
N TRP A 62 0.55 -12.10 4.00
CA TRP A 62 -0.43 -11.04 3.78
C TRP A 62 -1.71 -11.61 3.16
N PRO A 63 -2.89 -11.28 3.71
CA PRO A 63 -4.17 -11.64 3.11
C PRO A 63 -4.24 -11.19 1.66
N LYS A 64 -4.88 -11.97 0.78
CA LYS A 64 -5.11 -11.56 -0.62
C LYS A 64 -6.21 -10.50 -0.77
N ARG A 65 -6.99 -10.27 0.28
CA ARG A 65 -8.14 -9.38 0.28
C ARG A 65 -8.12 -8.55 1.54
N PHE A 66 -8.11 -7.24 1.39
CA PHE A 66 -8.20 -6.27 2.48
C PHE A 66 -9.55 -5.58 2.46
N GLN A 67 -10.26 -5.62 3.58
CA GLN A 67 -11.48 -4.83 3.74
C GLN A 67 -11.11 -3.51 4.42
N LEU A 68 -11.15 -2.43 3.64
CA LEU A 68 -10.74 -1.13 4.12
C LEU A 68 -11.84 -0.48 4.97
N HIS A 69 -11.40 0.14 6.05
CA HIS A 69 -12.16 1.06 6.89
C HIS A 69 -11.54 2.43 6.71
N VAL A 70 -12.30 3.37 6.15
CA VAL A 70 -11.85 4.74 5.92
C VAL A 70 -12.16 5.57 7.17
N ILE A 71 -11.12 6.17 7.75
CA ILE A 71 -11.22 6.96 8.97
C ILE A 71 -11.47 8.42 8.59
N HIS A 72 -12.75 8.81 8.60
CA HIS A 72 -13.19 10.15 8.22
C HIS A 72 -13.00 11.15 9.37
N ARG A 73 -11.75 11.35 9.81
CA ARG A 73 -11.37 12.38 10.79
C ARG A 73 -10.38 13.35 10.18
N ARG A 74 -10.77 14.61 10.04
CA ARG A 74 -9.87 15.68 9.55
C ARG A 74 -8.63 15.78 10.44
N GLY A 75 -7.44 15.92 9.84
CA GLY A 75 -6.19 16.03 10.59
C GLY A 75 -5.51 14.70 10.91
N VAL A 76 -6.20 13.56 10.70
CA VAL A 76 -5.65 12.24 11.06
C VAL A 76 -4.42 11.89 10.24
N LEU A 77 -4.37 12.29 8.97
CA LEU A 77 -3.19 12.06 8.12
C LEU A 77 -1.94 12.76 8.70
N ARG A 78 -2.09 14.00 9.18
CA ARG A 78 -1.02 14.73 9.87
C ARG A 78 -0.59 14.03 11.16
N GLU A 79 -1.53 13.52 11.96
CA GLU A 79 -1.24 12.75 13.17
C GLU A 79 -0.48 11.46 12.85
N VAL A 80 -0.89 10.74 11.80
CA VAL A 80 -0.18 9.55 11.30
C VAL A 80 1.25 9.88 10.90
N HIS A 81 1.47 10.97 10.16
CA HIS A 81 2.83 11.39 9.79
C HIS A 81 3.70 11.73 11.01
N ALA A 82 3.15 12.45 11.99
CA ALA A 82 3.85 12.78 13.22
C ALA A 82 4.21 11.52 14.04
N TRP A 83 3.26 10.59 14.15
CA TRP A 83 3.44 9.30 14.82
C TRP A 83 4.50 8.45 14.11
N LEU A 84 4.45 8.33 12.78
CA LEU A 84 5.46 7.60 12.00
C LEU A 84 6.86 8.17 12.20
N ALA A 85 7.01 9.49 12.22
CA ALA A 85 8.30 10.16 12.47
C ALA A 85 8.85 9.91 13.89
N GLN A 86 8.00 9.53 14.85
CA GLN A 86 8.40 9.11 16.19
C GLN A 86 8.74 7.62 16.23
N VAL A 87 7.90 6.76 15.66
CA VAL A 87 8.07 5.29 15.71
C VAL A 87 9.27 4.81 14.90
N GLN A 88 9.56 5.44 13.75
CA GLN A 88 10.75 5.11 12.95
C GLN A 88 12.08 5.23 13.71
N ARG A 89 12.13 6.03 14.79
CA ARG A 89 13.32 6.18 15.63
C ARG A 89 13.49 5.04 16.65
N GLY A 90 12.44 4.28 16.93
CA GLY A 90 12.41 3.26 17.99
C GLY A 90 12.13 1.83 17.51
N GLY A 91 11.66 1.62 16.28
CA GLY A 91 11.39 0.29 15.73
C GLY A 91 11.17 0.27 14.22
N GLN A 92 11.42 -0.88 13.58
CA GLN A 92 11.19 -1.13 12.16
C GLN A 92 9.73 -1.57 11.94
N LEU A 93 8.84 -0.62 11.64
CA LEU A 93 7.58 -0.95 10.99
C LEU A 93 7.87 -1.26 9.51
N ALA A 94 7.35 -2.37 9.00
CA ALA A 94 7.44 -2.66 7.58
C ALA A 94 6.55 -1.68 6.81
N ARG A 95 7.08 -1.16 5.71
CA ARG A 95 6.36 -0.24 4.83
C ARG A 95 6.29 -0.82 3.45
N CYS A 96 5.20 -0.55 2.74
CA CYS A 96 5.09 -0.91 1.34
C CYS A 96 4.50 0.18 0.47
N MET A 97 4.77 0.10 -0.82
CA MET A 97 4.17 0.95 -1.82
C MET A 97 3.14 0.14 -2.61
N LEU A 98 1.87 0.52 -2.50
CA LEU A 98 0.79 -0.08 -3.26
C LEU A 98 0.53 0.73 -4.53
N MET A 99 0.31 0.02 -5.63
CA MET A 99 0.00 0.59 -6.94
C MET A 99 -1.18 -0.16 -7.56
N PRO A 100 -1.93 0.43 -8.50
CA PRO A 100 -2.97 -0.30 -9.23
C PRO A 100 -2.34 -1.43 -10.06
N ASP A 101 -2.91 -2.63 -9.96
CA ASP A 101 -2.48 -3.78 -10.76
C ASP A 101 -2.86 -3.61 -12.24
N ARG A 102 -2.05 -4.18 -13.13
CA ARG A 102 -2.29 -4.18 -14.58
C ARG A 102 -3.05 -5.44 -14.96
N LEU A 103 -4.33 -5.28 -15.27
CA LEU A 103 -5.21 -6.39 -15.61
C LEU A 103 -5.02 -6.85 -17.07
N PRO A 104 -5.34 -8.12 -17.40
CA PRO A 104 -5.19 -8.63 -18.77
C PRO A 104 -5.97 -7.84 -19.81
N GLU A 105 -7.15 -7.32 -19.42
CA GLU A 105 -7.99 -6.50 -20.28
C GLU A 105 -7.69 -5.00 -20.08
N GLN A 106 -7.43 -4.29 -21.17
CA GLN A 106 -7.05 -2.87 -21.10
C GLN A 106 -8.15 -1.99 -20.50
N ALA A 107 -9.42 -2.25 -20.81
CA ALA A 107 -10.55 -1.51 -20.26
C ALA A 107 -10.63 -1.68 -18.74
N ALA A 108 -10.55 -2.92 -18.25
CA ALA A 108 -10.53 -3.24 -16.83
C ALA A 108 -9.30 -2.62 -16.13
N SER A 109 -8.13 -2.64 -16.76
CA SER A 109 -6.92 -2.02 -16.19
C SER A 109 -7.06 -0.51 -16.04
N ARG A 110 -7.67 0.17 -17.01
CA ARG A 110 -7.95 1.62 -16.93
C ARG A 110 -8.96 1.94 -15.84
N GLU A 111 -10.02 1.15 -15.73
CA GLU A 111 -11.01 1.29 -14.67
C GLU A 111 -10.38 1.12 -13.28
N ASN A 112 -9.59 0.05 -13.09
CA ASN A 112 -8.87 -0.21 -11.85
C ASN A 112 -7.93 0.94 -11.47
N GLN A 113 -7.19 1.47 -12.45
CA GLN A 113 -6.31 2.62 -12.24
C GLN A 113 -7.11 3.88 -11.83
N MET A 114 -8.20 4.20 -12.52
CA MET A 114 -9.04 5.35 -12.16
C MET A 114 -9.63 5.22 -10.76
N LEU A 115 -10.10 4.03 -10.37
CA LEU A 115 -10.60 3.78 -9.03
C LEU A 115 -9.52 3.97 -7.96
N PHE A 116 -8.31 3.46 -8.21
CA PHE A 116 -7.18 3.64 -7.32
C PHE A 116 -6.79 5.11 -7.17
N GLU A 117 -6.62 5.83 -8.28
CA GLU A 117 -6.24 7.24 -8.27
C GLU A 117 -7.31 8.12 -7.61
N SER A 118 -8.59 7.84 -7.87
CA SER A 118 -9.70 8.52 -7.20
C SER A 118 -9.68 8.30 -5.69
N PHE A 119 -9.40 7.07 -5.24
CA PHE A 119 -9.33 6.76 -3.82
C PHE A 119 -8.12 7.43 -3.15
N ALA A 120 -6.93 7.33 -3.74
CA ALA A 120 -5.73 8.01 -3.24
C ALA A 120 -5.91 9.52 -3.18
N HIS A 121 -6.56 10.10 -4.19
CA HIS A 121 -6.89 11.51 -4.21
C HIS A 121 -7.84 11.91 -3.09
N GLN A 122 -8.91 11.12 -2.86
CA GLN A 122 -9.86 11.34 -1.78
C GLN A 122 -9.16 11.38 -0.41
N LEU A 123 -8.28 10.40 -0.13
CA LEU A 123 -7.54 10.38 1.13
C LEU A 123 -6.71 11.65 1.34
N LEU A 124 -6.11 12.16 0.25
CA LEU A 124 -5.24 13.34 0.31
C LEU A 124 -6.04 14.64 0.48
N GLU A 125 -7.14 14.80 -0.27
CA GLU A 125 -7.96 16.01 -0.22
C GLU A 125 -8.70 16.16 1.10
N GLU A 126 -9.20 15.06 1.65
CA GLU A 126 -9.94 15.07 2.91
C GLU A 126 -9.01 15.04 4.14
N ASP A 127 -7.69 14.88 3.94
CA ASP A 127 -6.70 14.74 5.01
C ASP A 127 -7.00 13.53 5.94
N ILE A 128 -7.38 12.41 5.31
CA ILE A 128 -7.83 11.17 5.95
C ILE A 128 -6.96 9.96 5.59
N VAL A 129 -7.18 8.84 6.28
CA VAL A 129 -6.46 7.57 6.07
C VAL A 129 -7.44 6.39 6.01
N ALA A 130 -6.96 5.23 5.58
CA ALA A 130 -7.72 3.99 5.59
C ALA A 130 -6.93 2.87 6.26
N MET A 131 -7.61 1.93 6.90
CA MET A 131 -6.97 0.77 7.51
C MET A 131 -7.70 -0.54 7.21
N ALA A 132 -6.97 -1.65 7.17
CA ALA A 132 -7.54 -2.98 7.10
C ALA A 132 -6.88 -3.90 8.13
N PRO A 133 -7.62 -4.40 9.14
CA PRO A 133 -7.11 -5.43 10.04
C PRO A 133 -6.93 -6.76 9.28
N TRP A 134 -6.03 -7.63 9.77
CA TRP A 134 -5.81 -8.96 9.16
C TRP A 134 -7.05 -9.86 9.22
N SER A 135 -7.83 -9.77 10.29
CA SER A 135 -9.09 -10.49 10.45
C SER A 135 -10.14 -9.58 11.09
N ILE A 136 -11.36 -9.64 10.57
CA ILE A 136 -12.53 -8.94 11.12
C ILE A 136 -13.31 -9.88 12.07
N SER A 137 -13.09 -11.20 11.95
CA SER A 137 -14.00 -12.21 12.48
C SER A 137 -13.38 -13.13 13.55
N GLU A 138 -12.07 -13.06 13.76
CA GLU A 138 -11.38 -13.90 14.75
C GLU A 138 -10.40 -13.08 15.60
N PRO A 139 -10.07 -13.53 16.82
CA PRO A 139 -8.99 -12.96 17.63
C PRO A 139 -7.63 -13.33 17.02
N SER A 140 -7.39 -12.93 15.76
CA SER A 140 -6.07 -12.97 15.15
C SER A 140 -5.14 -12.00 15.89
N PRO A 141 -3.82 -12.19 15.86
CA PRO A 141 -2.88 -11.21 16.42
C PRO A 141 -3.24 -9.81 15.92
N ALA A 142 -3.32 -8.87 16.86
CA ALA A 142 -3.61 -7.47 16.58
C ALA A 142 -2.64 -7.02 15.47
N GLY A 143 -3.20 -6.63 14.32
CA GLY A 143 -2.40 -6.38 13.14
C GLY A 143 -3.26 -6.05 11.93
N GLY A 144 -2.61 -5.52 10.90
CA GLY A 144 -3.25 -5.08 9.68
C GLY A 144 -2.34 -4.19 8.84
N ILE A 145 -2.96 -3.44 7.95
CA ILE A 145 -2.29 -2.46 7.11
C ILE A 145 -2.99 -1.10 7.25
N LEU A 146 -2.19 -0.05 7.47
CA LEU A 146 -2.63 1.35 7.42
C LEU A 146 -2.21 1.93 6.08
N LEU A 147 -3.15 2.50 5.35
CA LEU A 147 -2.95 3.12 4.06
C LEU A 147 -3.08 4.64 4.17
N TYR A 148 -2.10 5.36 3.62
CA TYR A 148 -2.17 6.80 3.48
C TYR A 148 -1.60 7.25 2.13
N PRO A 149 -2.07 8.39 1.61
CA PRO A 149 -1.65 8.89 0.30
C PRO A 149 -0.27 9.51 0.36
N THR A 150 0.42 9.55 -0.79
CA THR A 150 1.61 10.37 -0.96
C THR A 150 1.22 11.75 -1.47
N SER A 151 1.95 12.79 -1.06
CA SER A 151 1.76 14.15 -1.59
C SER A 151 2.29 14.32 -3.02
N THR A 152 3.11 13.37 -3.49
CA THR A 152 3.87 13.48 -4.75
C THR A 152 3.17 12.78 -5.90
N THR A 153 2.35 11.76 -5.65
CA THR A 153 1.66 11.01 -6.70
C THR A 153 0.34 10.41 -6.23
N ARG A 154 -0.63 10.39 -7.15
CA ARG A 154 -1.94 9.75 -6.96
C ARG A 154 -1.94 8.28 -7.36
N ALA A 155 -0.87 7.82 -8.01
CA ALA A 155 -0.73 6.45 -8.46
C ALA A 155 -0.09 5.53 -7.41
N LEU A 156 0.23 6.06 -6.22
CA LEU A 156 0.81 5.30 -5.12
C LEU A 156 0.08 5.57 -3.80
N LEU A 157 -0.08 4.50 -3.03
CA LEU A 157 -0.45 4.56 -1.61
C LEU A 157 0.68 3.96 -0.80
N VAL A 158 0.96 4.54 0.37
CA VAL A 158 1.88 3.95 1.32
C VAL A 158 1.11 3.06 2.28
N GLY A 159 1.53 1.81 2.39
CA GLY A 159 1.07 0.87 3.39
C GLY A 159 2.05 0.76 4.54
N VAL A 160 1.56 0.87 5.77
CA VAL A 160 2.32 0.54 7.00
C VAL A 160 1.75 -0.75 7.53
N VAL A 161 2.63 -1.73 7.72
CA VAL A 161 2.25 -3.12 7.97
C VAL A 161 2.50 -3.45 9.44
N PHE A 162 1.44 -3.87 10.11
CA PHE A 162 1.42 -4.21 11.52
C PHE A 162 1.26 -5.73 11.65
N LEU A 163 2.36 -6.47 11.81
CA LEU A 163 2.30 -7.94 11.84
C LEU A 163 1.83 -8.48 13.19
N ASN A 164 2.39 -7.94 14.28
CA ASN A 164 2.21 -8.44 15.65
C ASN A 164 1.81 -7.33 16.64
N CYS A 165 1.36 -6.18 16.14
CA CYS A 165 0.98 -5.03 16.95
C CYS A 165 -0.33 -4.42 16.45
N GLY A 166 -1.11 -3.84 17.36
CA GLY A 166 -2.34 -3.13 17.00
C GLY A 166 -2.07 -1.82 16.26
N PHE A 167 -3.12 -1.30 15.64
CA PHE A 167 -3.14 0.10 15.20
C PHE A 167 -3.01 1.01 16.42
N PRO A 168 -2.41 2.20 16.26
CA PRO A 168 -2.34 3.17 17.35
C PRO A 168 -3.73 3.62 17.80
N ASP A 169 -3.89 3.88 19.10
CA ASP A 169 -5.19 4.16 19.75
C ASP A 169 -5.93 5.38 19.20
N PHE A 170 -5.22 6.28 18.50
CA PHE A 170 -5.82 7.45 17.87
C PHE A 170 -6.49 7.13 16.53
N LEU A 171 -6.47 5.90 16.02
CA LEU A 171 -7.13 5.52 14.75
C LEU A 171 -8.50 4.87 14.98
#